data_AF-J9ASK9-F1
#
_entry.id   AF-J9ASK9-F1
#
_cell.length_a   1.000
_cell.length_b   1.000
_cell.length_c   1.000
_cell.angle_alpha   90.00
_cell.angle_beta   90.00
_cell.angle_gamma   90.00
#
_symmetry.space_group_name_H-M   'P 1'
#
loop_
_entity.id
_entity.type
_entity.pdbx_description
1 polymer ?
#
loop_
_entity_poly.entity_id
_entity_poly.type
_entity_poly.pdbx_seq_one_letter_code
_entity_poly.pdbx_strand_id
1 'polypeptide(L)'
;MIKGKRKFGEAFGDDENTSNYFRQHFEETLDPVVADALLASTNESKRIVLEDLGIGLFQQRYFKLDDTTLKQEEIRNFGLNSKLVKNFEIFNGNTLSKAQLSLYSIIGRYIDLCAAGLKIDCTPLYCLHAINHVTQTRNIIIKNKQFLQERREKGTLTDDDIENARDQGLSRPK
;
A
#
# COMPACT_ATOMS: atom_id res chain seq x y z
N MET A 1 4.57 4.44 25.50
CA MET A 1 3.20 4.19 25.04
C MET A 1 2.93 5.06 23.83
N ILE A 2 2.98 4.50 22.63
CA ILE A 2 2.52 5.19 21.42
C ILE A 2 1.00 5.01 21.42
N LYS A 3 0.25 6.09 21.71
CA LYS A 3 -1.21 6.06 21.59
C LYS A 3 -1.56 5.77 20.14
N GLY A 4 -2.47 4.82 19.92
CA GLY A 4 -2.82 4.32 18.59
C GLY A 4 -3.32 5.44 17.67
N LYS A 5 -2.85 5.41 16.42
CA LYS A 5 -3.31 6.29 15.34
C LYS A 5 -4.81 6.08 15.10
N ARG A 6 -5.57 7.15 14.83
CA ARG A 6 -6.91 7.01 14.23
C ARG A 6 -6.79 6.36 12.85
N LYS A 7 -7.69 5.44 12.53
CA LYS A 7 -7.82 4.89 11.17
C LYS A 7 -8.35 6.00 10.26
N PHE A 8 -7.84 6.14 9.04
CA PHE A 8 -8.20 7.25 8.14
C PHE A 8 -9.71 7.31 7.86
N GLY A 9 -10.39 6.15 7.85
CA GLY A 9 -11.85 6.07 7.70
C GLY A 9 -12.62 6.77 8.82
N GLU A 10 -12.14 6.72 10.06
CA GLU A 10 -12.82 7.29 11.24
C GLU A 10 -12.77 8.83 11.25
N ALA A 11 -11.76 9.43 10.62
CA ALA A 11 -11.59 10.88 10.60
C ALA A 11 -12.41 11.59 9.50
N PHE A 12 -12.79 10.86 8.43
CA PHE A 12 -13.34 11.47 7.21
C PHE A 12 -14.64 10.85 6.70
N GLY A 13 -15.22 9.87 7.41
CA GLY A 13 -16.55 9.33 7.09
C GLY A 13 -16.65 8.64 5.72
N ASP A 14 -15.53 8.11 5.21
CA ASP A 14 -15.54 7.30 3.98
C ASP A 14 -16.03 5.88 4.32
N ASP A 15 -17.07 5.42 3.61
CA ASP A 15 -17.63 4.07 3.69
C ASP A 15 -16.54 2.98 3.67
N GLU A 16 -16.71 2.00 4.57
CA GLU A 16 -15.86 0.81 4.72
C GLU A 16 -15.88 -0.05 3.44
N ASN A 17 -15.07 0.31 2.44
CA ASN A 17 -14.69 -0.66 1.42
C ASN A 17 -13.53 -1.49 1.98
N THR A 18 -13.85 -2.71 2.42
CA THR A 18 -13.04 -3.59 3.26
C THR A 18 -11.70 -4.05 2.65
N SER A 19 -11.45 -3.82 1.35
CA SER A 19 -10.14 -4.09 0.74
C SER A 19 -9.58 -2.86 0.03
N ASN A 20 -8.89 -2.00 0.79
CA ASN A 20 -7.97 -1.02 0.22
C ASN A 20 -6.56 -1.33 0.74
N TYR A 21 -5.78 -2.04 -0.08
CA TYR A 21 -4.42 -2.46 0.29
C TYR A 21 -3.48 -1.28 0.58
N PHE A 22 -3.70 -0.10 -0.02
CA PHE A 22 -2.97 1.10 0.36
C PHE A 22 -3.27 1.50 1.81
N ARG A 23 -4.54 1.58 2.21
CA ARG A 23 -4.91 1.95 3.58
C ARG A 23 -4.40 0.94 4.59
N GLN A 24 -4.56 -0.35 4.29
CA GLN A 24 -4.05 -1.42 5.13
C GLN A 24 -2.55 -1.24 5.38
N HIS A 25 -1.75 -1.10 4.31
CA HIS A 25 -0.31 -0.88 4.45
C HIS A 25 0.04 0.44 5.17
N PHE A 26 -0.63 1.54 4.83
CA PHE A 26 -0.30 2.87 5.34
C PHE A 26 -0.68 3.06 6.82
N GLU A 27 -1.74 2.41 7.29
CA GLU A 27 -2.22 2.51 8.67
C GLU A 27 -1.66 1.42 9.57
N GLU A 28 -1.09 0.36 9.00
CA GLU A 28 -0.56 -0.76 9.76
C GLU A 28 0.54 -0.30 10.71
N THR A 29 0.32 -0.57 11.99
CA THR A 29 1.36 -0.45 13.00
C THR A 29 2.03 -1.81 13.08
N LEU A 30 3.34 -1.84 12.81
CA LEU A 30 4.11 -3.08 12.90
C LEU A 30 4.02 -3.61 14.33
N ASP A 31 3.51 -4.83 14.47
CA ASP A 31 3.44 -5.50 15.77
C ASP A 31 4.87 -5.71 16.31
N PRO A 32 5.17 -5.35 17.57
CA PRO A 32 6.51 -5.46 18.13
C PRO A 32 7.10 -6.87 18.07
N VAL A 33 6.27 -7.91 18.29
CA VAL A 33 6.69 -9.31 18.20
C VAL A 33 7.05 -9.66 16.75
N VAL A 34 6.27 -9.17 15.79
CA VAL A 34 6.57 -9.31 14.36
C VAL A 34 7.84 -8.54 13.99
N ALA A 35 8.05 -7.34 14.54
CA ALA A 35 9.26 -6.55 14.30
C ALA A 35 10.52 -7.27 14.79
N ASP A 36 10.49 -7.78 16.03
CA ASP A 36 11.58 -8.55 16.62
C ASP A 36 11.84 -9.84 15.83
N ALA A 37 10.78 -10.53 15.41
CA ALA A 37 10.90 -11.70 14.54
C ALA A 37 11.52 -11.34 13.20
N LEU A 38 11.17 -10.22 12.57
CA LEU A 38 11.77 -9.78 11.30
C LEU A 38 13.26 -9.44 11.44
N LEU A 39 13.65 -8.80 12.55
CA LEU A 39 15.05 -8.49 12.85
C LEU A 39 15.87 -9.74 13.16
N ALA A 40 15.25 -10.74 13.79
CA ALA A 40 15.89 -12.01 14.11
C ALA A 40 15.85 -13.03 12.95
N SER A 41 14.92 -12.86 11.99
CA SER A 41 14.73 -13.87 10.94
C SER A 41 15.82 -13.84 9.89
N THR A 42 16.28 -15.04 9.53
CA THR A 42 16.92 -15.35 8.26
C THR A 42 15.88 -15.95 7.31
N ASN A 43 14.71 -15.31 7.18
CA ASN A 43 13.57 -15.88 6.44
C ASN A 43 14.01 -16.38 5.06
N GLU A 44 13.73 -17.66 4.78
CA GLU A 44 14.03 -18.28 3.50
C GLU A 44 13.08 -17.75 2.43
N SER A 45 13.64 -17.17 1.37
CA SER A 45 12.88 -16.75 0.20
C SER A 45 12.09 -17.93 -0.37
N LYS A 46 10.79 -17.76 -0.56
CA LYS A 46 9.94 -18.81 -1.14
C LYS A 46 9.94 -18.68 -2.65
N ARG A 47 10.42 -19.72 -3.33
CA ARG A 47 10.31 -19.82 -4.79
C ARG A 47 8.89 -20.24 -5.16
N ILE A 48 8.21 -19.41 -5.94
CA ILE A 48 6.85 -19.69 -6.41
C ILE A 48 6.87 -19.58 -7.94
N VAL A 49 6.25 -20.56 -8.60
CA VAL A 49 5.98 -20.50 -10.04
C VAL A 49 4.61 -19.88 -10.20
N LEU A 50 4.54 -18.77 -10.94
CA LEU A 50 3.29 -18.14 -11.32
C LEU A 50 3.06 -18.44 -12.79
N GLU A 51 2.00 -19.19 -13.08
CA GLU A 51 1.71 -19.74 -14.42
C GLU A 51 1.78 -18.67 -15.52
N ASP A 52 1.25 -17.47 -15.23
CA ASP A 52 1.20 -16.35 -16.17
C ASP A 52 2.48 -15.50 -16.23
N LEU A 53 3.39 -15.63 -15.27
CA LEU A 53 4.50 -14.68 -15.05
C LEU A 53 5.89 -15.31 -15.17
N GLY A 54 6.00 -16.61 -14.97
CA GLY A 54 7.28 -17.32 -14.93
C GLY A 54 7.72 -17.63 -13.50
N ILE A 55 9.04 -17.64 -13.28
CA ILE A 55 9.64 -18.05 -12.01
C ILE A 55 9.98 -16.80 -11.19
N GLY A 56 9.42 -16.71 -9.98
CA GLY A 56 9.73 -15.64 -9.02
C GLY A 56 10.27 -16.19 -7.70
N LEU A 57 11.18 -15.43 -7.08
CA LEU A 57 11.56 -15.56 -5.68
C LEU A 57 10.84 -14.47 -4.89
N PHE A 58 9.95 -14.89 -4.01
CA PHE A 58 9.20 -13.99 -3.14
C PHE A 58 9.92 -13.93 -1.82
N GLN A 59 10.33 -12.72 -1.42
CA GLN A 59 10.78 -12.50 -0.05
C GLN A 59 9.61 -11.92 0.72
N GLN A 60 8.85 -12.80 1.34
CA GLN A 60 7.69 -12.38 2.10
C GLN A 60 8.16 -11.77 3.43
N ARG A 61 8.08 -10.45 3.56
CA ARG A 61 8.34 -9.76 4.84
C ARG A 61 7.20 -9.88 5.84
N TYR A 62 6.13 -10.60 5.50
CA TYR A 62 4.88 -10.54 6.25
C TYR A 62 4.33 -11.93 6.57
N PHE A 63 4.29 -12.30 7.86
CA PHE A 63 3.78 -13.59 8.34
C PHE A 63 2.27 -13.81 8.09
N LYS A 64 1.52 -12.81 7.59
CA LYS A 64 0.05 -12.91 7.41
C LYS A 64 -0.45 -13.45 6.05
N LEU A 65 0.43 -13.75 5.08
CA LEU A 65 0.02 -14.57 3.93
C LEU A 65 0.49 -16.02 4.15
N ASP A 66 -0.22 -16.74 5.01
CA ASP A 66 -0.12 -18.21 5.06
C ASP A 66 -0.76 -18.88 3.82
N ASP A 67 -1.36 -18.07 2.94
CA ASP A 67 -1.99 -18.55 1.72
C ASP A 67 -0.92 -18.89 0.69
N THR A 68 -0.66 -20.19 0.53
CA THR A 68 0.22 -20.73 -0.52
C THR A 68 -0.25 -20.39 -1.94
N THR A 69 -1.44 -19.83 -2.07
CA THR A 69 -2.06 -19.39 -3.30
C THR A 69 -2.26 -17.87 -3.31
N LEU A 70 -1.43 -17.16 -4.07
CA LEU A 70 -1.65 -15.75 -4.40
C LEU A 70 -2.92 -15.63 -5.26
N LYS A 71 -4.08 -15.46 -4.62
CA LYS A 71 -5.33 -15.21 -5.33
C LYS A 71 -5.23 -13.88 -6.07
N GLN A 72 -5.54 -13.91 -7.36
CA GLN A 72 -5.67 -12.71 -8.19
C GLN A 72 -6.77 -11.81 -7.61
N GLU A 73 -6.46 -10.53 -7.49
CA GLU A 73 -7.38 -9.51 -6.99
C GLU A 73 -7.91 -8.65 -8.11
N GLU A 74 -9.04 -8.00 -7.85
CA GLU A 74 -9.57 -7.02 -8.76
C GLU A 74 -8.83 -5.69 -8.63
N ILE A 75 -8.61 -5.01 -9.75
CA ILE A 75 -7.82 -3.76 -9.80
C ILE A 75 -8.38 -2.65 -8.88
N ARG A 76 -9.69 -2.68 -8.62
CA ARG A 76 -10.39 -1.73 -7.74
C ARG A 76 -9.98 -1.85 -6.27
N ASN A 77 -9.49 -3.01 -5.84
CA ASN A 77 -9.11 -3.28 -4.44
C ASN A 77 -7.77 -2.61 -4.04
N PHE A 78 -7.05 -2.04 -5.01
CA PHE A 78 -5.77 -1.37 -4.78
C PHE A 78 -5.88 0.15 -4.58
N GLY A 79 -7.11 0.68 -4.49
CA GLY A 79 -7.35 2.11 -4.28
C GLY A 79 -6.88 2.99 -5.45
N LEU A 80 -6.75 2.43 -6.65
CA LEU A 80 -6.31 3.16 -7.83
C LEU A 80 -7.35 4.20 -8.28
N ASN A 81 -6.90 5.42 -8.51
CA ASN A 81 -7.73 6.46 -9.10
C ASN A 81 -8.13 6.07 -10.54
N SER A 82 -9.40 6.22 -10.90
CA SER A 82 -9.91 5.85 -12.24
C SER A 82 -9.19 6.57 -13.39
N LYS A 83 -8.72 7.80 -13.19
CA LYS A 83 -7.91 8.54 -14.18
C LYS A 83 -6.52 7.92 -14.34
N LEU A 84 -5.94 7.43 -13.25
CA LEU A 84 -4.64 6.78 -13.29
C LEU A 84 -4.72 5.43 -14.02
N VAL A 85 -5.79 4.65 -13.78
CA VAL A 85 -6.07 3.42 -14.52
C VAL A 85 -6.22 3.72 -16.02
N LYS A 86 -7.05 4.71 -16.38
CA LYS A 86 -7.22 5.11 -17.79
C LYS A 86 -5.91 5.53 -18.46
N ASN A 87 -5.09 6.32 -17.77
CA ASN A 87 -3.79 6.75 -18.30
C ASN A 87 -2.85 5.55 -18.49
N PHE A 88 -2.88 4.59 -17.57
CA PHE A 88 -2.14 3.35 -17.72
C PHE A 88 -2.63 2.56 -18.94
N GLU A 89 -3.94 2.39 -19.12
CA GLU A 89 -4.51 1.66 -20.27
C GLU A 89 -4.14 2.30 -21.61
N ILE A 90 -4.11 3.65 -21.68
CA ILE A 90 -3.64 4.38 -22.86
C ILE A 90 -2.16 4.07 -23.14
N PHE A 91 -1.32 4.13 -22.11
CA PHE A 91 0.11 3.84 -22.24
C PHE A 91 0.36 2.36 -22.60
N ASN A 92 -0.40 1.45 -22.02
CA ASN A 92 -0.33 0.01 -22.21
C ASN A 92 -0.90 -0.41 -23.58
N GLY A 93 -1.70 0.44 -24.22
CA GLY A 93 -2.39 0.17 -25.48
C GLY A 93 -3.65 -0.70 -25.34
N ASN A 94 -3.91 -1.25 -24.15
CA ASN A 94 -5.02 -2.11 -23.82
C ASN A 94 -5.27 -2.14 -22.30
N THR A 95 -6.39 -2.76 -21.89
CA THR A 95 -6.66 -3.05 -20.48
C THR A 95 -5.60 -3.98 -19.89
N LEU A 96 -5.46 -4.01 -18.56
CA LEU A 96 -4.51 -4.90 -17.90
C LEU A 96 -4.76 -6.36 -18.33
N SER A 97 -3.74 -7.00 -18.87
CA SER A 97 -3.77 -8.43 -19.15
C SER A 97 -3.82 -9.24 -17.86
N LYS A 98 -4.20 -10.52 -17.95
CA LYS A 98 -4.21 -11.44 -16.79
C LYS A 98 -2.85 -11.52 -16.11
N ALA A 99 -1.77 -11.65 -16.89
CA ALA A 99 -0.40 -11.68 -16.35
C ALA A 99 -0.07 -10.37 -15.60
N GLN A 100 -0.42 -9.22 -16.17
CA GLN A 100 -0.20 -7.93 -15.54
C GLN A 100 -1.01 -7.78 -14.23
N LEU A 101 -2.26 -8.24 -14.21
CA LEU A 101 -3.11 -8.22 -13.02
C LEU A 101 -2.59 -9.18 -11.93
N SER A 102 -2.10 -10.36 -12.33
CA SER A 102 -1.45 -11.31 -11.41
C SER A 102 -0.20 -10.69 -10.76
N LEU A 103 0.62 -9.97 -11.53
CA LEU A 103 1.79 -9.27 -11.00
C LEU A 103 1.37 -8.11 -10.09
N TYR A 104 0.35 -7.35 -10.53
CA TYR A 104 -0.19 -6.25 -9.75
C TYR A 104 -0.78 -6.72 -8.40
N SER A 105 -1.30 -7.95 -8.35
CA SER A 105 -1.81 -8.56 -7.11
C SER A 105 -0.73 -8.81 -6.06
N ILE A 106 0.55 -8.83 -6.46
CA ILE A 106 1.68 -8.94 -5.55
C ILE A 106 2.14 -7.54 -5.13
N ILE A 107 2.49 -6.70 -6.11
CA ILE A 107 3.05 -5.36 -5.83
C ILE A 107 2.02 -4.45 -5.16
N GLY A 108 0.74 -4.54 -5.53
CA GLY A 108 -0.35 -3.76 -4.96
C GLY A 108 -0.67 -4.13 -3.51
N ARG A 109 -0.27 -5.33 -3.07
CA ARG A 109 -0.34 -5.78 -1.67
C ARG A 109 0.93 -5.45 -0.87
N TYR A 110 1.87 -4.70 -1.44
CA TYR A 110 3.15 -4.36 -0.81
C TYR A 110 3.99 -5.58 -0.45
N ILE A 111 3.95 -6.61 -1.30
CA ILE A 111 4.78 -7.82 -1.16
C ILE A 111 6.04 -7.64 -2.00
N ASP A 112 7.21 -7.83 -1.38
CA ASP A 112 8.49 -7.81 -2.07
C ASP A 112 8.63 -9.00 -3.03
N LEU A 113 9.03 -8.70 -4.27
CA LEU A 113 9.21 -9.68 -5.33
C LEU A 113 10.56 -9.49 -6.00
N CYS A 114 11.37 -10.56 -6.00
CA CYS A 114 12.55 -10.70 -6.84
C CYS A 114 12.23 -11.70 -7.96
N ALA A 115 12.02 -11.21 -9.18
CA ALA A 115 11.70 -12.08 -10.31
C ALA A 115 12.76 -11.96 -11.41
N ALA A 116 13.06 -13.08 -12.06
CA ALA A 116 13.95 -13.15 -13.21
C ALA A 116 13.28 -13.93 -14.34
N GLY A 117 13.54 -13.54 -15.59
CA GLY A 117 12.94 -14.21 -16.75
C GLY A 117 11.42 -14.00 -16.84
N LEU A 118 10.91 -12.86 -16.37
CA LEU A 118 9.52 -12.48 -16.57
C LEU A 118 9.21 -12.36 -18.07
N LYS A 119 8.05 -12.88 -18.47
CA LYS A 119 7.56 -12.79 -19.86
C LYS A 119 6.96 -11.44 -20.21
N ILE A 120 6.76 -10.57 -19.21
CA ILE A 120 6.14 -9.25 -19.36
C ILE A 120 7.07 -8.16 -18.82
N ASP A 121 6.99 -6.97 -19.42
CA ASP A 121 7.60 -5.77 -18.84
C ASP A 121 6.82 -5.35 -17.58
N CYS A 122 7.48 -5.39 -16.43
CA CYS A 122 6.92 -5.03 -15.14
C CYS A 122 7.03 -3.53 -14.84
N THR A 123 7.86 -2.80 -15.59
CA THR A 123 8.16 -1.38 -15.33
C THR A 123 6.90 -0.52 -15.26
N PRO A 124 5.94 -0.62 -16.20
CA PRO A 124 4.74 0.21 -16.18
C PRO A 124 3.86 -0.07 -14.96
N LEU A 125 3.79 -1.32 -14.51
CA LEU A 125 3.02 -1.73 -13.33
C LEU A 125 3.64 -1.22 -12.04
N TYR A 126 4.97 -1.28 -11.94
CA TYR A 126 5.69 -0.72 -10.80
C TYR A 126 5.51 0.81 -10.74
N CYS A 127 5.63 1.49 -11.88
CA CYS A 127 5.35 2.93 -11.98
C CYS A 127 3.90 3.25 -11.59
N LEU A 128 2.93 2.46 -12.04
CA LEU A 128 1.52 2.61 -11.66
C LEU A 128 1.34 2.52 -10.13
N HIS A 129 1.95 1.51 -9.50
CA HIS A 129 1.93 1.35 -8.05
C HIS A 129 2.59 2.53 -7.32
N ALA A 130 3.79 2.93 -7.75
CA ALA A 130 4.52 4.04 -7.14
C ALA A 130 3.77 5.38 -7.26
N ILE A 131 3.23 5.69 -8.44
CA ILE A 131 2.43 6.90 -8.67
C ILE A 131 1.17 6.88 -7.81
N ASN A 132 0.49 5.73 -7.72
CA ASN A 132 -0.68 5.57 -6.85
C ASN A 132 -0.31 5.86 -5.39
N HIS A 133 0.75 5.23 -4.88
CA HIS A 133 1.24 5.42 -3.51
C HIS A 133 1.56 6.90 -3.22
N VAL A 134 2.37 7.55 -4.06
CA VAL A 134 2.73 8.97 -3.89
C VAL A 134 1.50 9.87 -3.95
N THR A 135 0.58 9.61 -4.87
CA THR A 135 -0.64 10.41 -5.03
C THR A 135 -1.56 10.29 -3.81
N GLN A 136 -1.77 9.06 -3.30
CA GLN A 136 -2.58 8.83 -2.11
C GLN A 136 -1.93 9.47 -0.88
N THR A 137 -0.63 9.27 -0.65
CA THR A 137 0.09 9.92 0.45
C THR A 137 0.02 11.44 0.38
N ARG A 138 0.18 12.03 -0.82
CA ARG A 138 0.01 13.48 -1.02
C ARG A 138 -1.40 13.95 -0.66
N ASN A 139 -2.43 13.21 -1.08
CA ASN A 139 -3.82 13.56 -0.78
C ASN A 139 -4.10 13.50 0.73
N ILE A 140 -3.50 12.55 1.45
CA ILE A 140 -3.57 12.48 2.92
C ILE A 140 -2.98 13.74 3.54
N ILE A 141 -1.78 14.15 3.12
CA ILE A 141 -1.12 15.35 3.64
C ILE A 141 -1.98 16.60 3.42
N ILE A 142 -2.56 16.75 2.22
CA ILE A 142 -3.45 17.87 1.89
C ILE A 142 -4.69 17.87 2.80
N LYS A 143 -5.35 16.71 2.94
CA LYS A 143 -6.53 16.56 3.82
C LYS A 143 -6.20 16.85 5.28
N ASN A 144 -5.08 16.35 5.79
CA ASN A 144 -4.61 16.61 7.15
C ASN A 144 -4.35 18.11 7.36
N LYS A 145 -3.72 18.79 6.39
CA LYS A 145 -3.50 20.23 6.46
C LYS A 145 -4.81 21.03 6.52
N GLN A 146 -5.78 20.67 5.67
CA GLN A 146 -7.11 21.30 5.66
C GLN A 146 -7.84 21.07 6.98
N PHE A 147 -7.87 19.82 7.46
CA PHE A 147 -8.46 19.44 8.74
C PHE A 147 -7.89 20.26 9.91
N LEU A 148 -6.57 20.36 10.01
CA LEU A 148 -5.90 21.14 11.07
C LEU A 148 -6.20 22.64 10.95
N GLN A 149 -6.26 23.18 9.74
CA GLN A 149 -6.60 24.58 9.51
C GLN A 149 -8.03 24.88 9.96
N GLU A 150 -9.01 24.07 9.57
CA GLU A 150 -10.40 24.24 9.97
C GLU A 150 -10.58 24.17 11.49
N ARG A 151 -9.92 23.22 12.16
CA ARG A 151 -9.94 23.09 13.62
C ARG A 151 -9.34 24.30 14.32
N ARG A 152 -8.26 24.85 13.78
CA ARG A 152 -7.62 26.07 14.28
C ARG A 152 -8.54 27.28 14.14
N GLU A 153 -9.14 27.47 12.97
CA GLU A 153 -10.07 28.58 12.69
C GLU A 153 -11.32 28.51 13.60
N LYS A 154 -11.80 27.30 13.92
CA LYS A 154 -12.90 27.06 14.85
C LYS A 154 -12.51 27.15 16.34
N GLY A 155 -11.22 27.29 16.67
CA GLY A 155 -10.72 27.26 18.05
C GLY A 155 -10.89 25.91 18.76
N THR A 156 -11.02 24.81 18.00
CA THR A 156 -11.29 23.45 18.52
C THR A 156 -10.11 22.49 18.30
N LEU A 157 -8.93 23.04 18.00
CA LEU A 157 -7.72 22.26 17.76
C LEU A 157 -7.20 21.63 19.06
N THR A 158 -7.00 20.32 19.04
CA THR A 158 -6.42 19.57 20.17
C THR A 158 -5.04 19.01 19.82
N ASP A 159 -4.23 18.71 20.84
CA ASP A 159 -2.94 18.02 20.66
C ASP A 159 -3.13 16.64 20.00
N ASP A 160 -4.22 15.95 20.34
CA ASP A 160 -4.56 14.67 19.71
C ASP A 160 -4.85 14.83 18.21
N ASP A 161 -5.47 15.93 17.78
CA ASP A 161 -5.68 16.20 16.35
C ASP A 161 -4.36 16.43 15.61
N ILE A 162 -3.39 17.09 16.25
CA ILE A 162 -2.04 17.30 15.71
C ILE A 162 -1.28 15.99 15.59
N GLU A 163 -1.27 15.17 16.64
CA GLU A 163 -0.55 13.89 16.64
C GLU A 163 -1.18 12.88 15.67
N ASN A 164 -2.51 12.87 15.52
CA ASN A 164 -3.17 11.99 14.55
C ASN A 164 -2.96 12.43 13.10
N ALA A 165 -2.76 13.73 12.85
CA ALA A 165 -2.47 14.26 11.52
C ALA A 165 -0.98 14.15 11.13
N ARG A 166 -0.13 13.73 12.07
CA ARG A 166 1.32 13.61 11.90
C ARG A 166 1.64 12.46 10.92
N ASP A 167 2.44 12.77 9.92
CA ASP A 167 2.88 11.81 8.92
C ASP A 167 3.92 10.83 9.48
N GLN A 168 4.00 9.64 8.89
CA GLN A 168 4.99 8.62 9.28
C GLN A 168 6.42 8.97 8.83
N GLY A 169 6.58 10.00 8.00
CA GLY A 169 7.78 10.21 7.20
C GLY A 169 8.91 10.98 7.88
N LEU A 170 8.66 11.72 8.95
CA LEU A 170 9.69 12.52 9.61
C LEU A 170 9.40 12.62 11.11
N SER A 171 9.75 11.60 11.88
CA SER A 171 10.26 11.86 13.22
C SER A 171 11.43 12.84 13.07
N ARG A 172 11.20 14.12 13.38
CA ARG A 172 12.30 15.09 13.52
C ARG A 172 13.36 14.42 14.40
N PRO A 173 14.64 14.41 14.00
CA PRO A 173 15.72 14.08 14.94
C PRO A 173 15.51 14.92 16.20
N LYS A 174 15.52 14.26 17.36
CA LYS A 174 15.52 14.95 18.66
C LYS A 174 16.87 15.59 18.89
#